data_AF-A0A8C5ENC1-F1
#
_entry.id   AF-A0A8C5ENC1-F1
#
_cell.length_a   1.000
_cell.length_b   1.000
_cell.length_c   1.000
_cell.angle_alpha   90.00
_cell.angle_beta   90.00
_cell.angle_gamma   90.00
#
_symmetry.space_group_name_H-M   'P 1'
#
loop_
_entity.id
_entity.type
_entity.pdbx_description
1 polymer ?
#
loop_
_entity_poly.entity_id
_entity_poly.type
_entity_poly.pdbx_seq_one_letter_code
_entity_poly.pdbx_strand_id
1 'polypeptide(L)'
;MKKRKTRPGGIASSDRPIGFSQVKPRSEPIRREGPKWDPSRLSENSTFVLGSRANKALGMGGTRGRIYIKHADLFKYAADAKDKQWLAERHHMRATGGKMAYLLIEQDIQDLSSSDEYRECPELKMDELKPFSVPDWMVEKMQRAMEAQRDAEV
;
A
#
# COMPACT_ATOMS: atom_id res chain seq x y z
N MET A 1 -54.80 -8.08 -13.74
CA MET A 1 -54.24 -9.03 -14.73
C MET A 1 -53.86 -8.30 -16.01
N LYS A 2 -52.65 -8.49 -16.55
CA LYS A 2 -52.27 -8.02 -17.91
C LYS A 2 -51.13 -8.91 -18.43
N LYS A 3 -51.37 -9.63 -19.54
CA LYS A 3 -50.41 -10.53 -20.20
C LYS A 3 -50.62 -10.44 -21.72
N ARG A 4 -49.57 -10.16 -22.50
CA ARG A 4 -49.39 -10.18 -23.98
C ARG A 4 -47.99 -9.57 -24.27
N LYS A 5 -47.13 -10.03 -25.18
CA LYS A 5 -47.05 -11.28 -25.99
C LYS A 5 -45.60 -11.47 -26.54
N THR A 6 -45.16 -12.72 -26.81
CA THR A 6 -43.83 -13.19 -27.34
C THR A 6 -43.73 -13.12 -28.89
N ARG A 7 -42.63 -13.27 -29.66
CA ARG A 7 -41.24 -13.87 -29.61
C ARG A 7 -40.24 -12.96 -30.42
N PRO A 8 -39.00 -13.32 -30.88
CA PRO A 8 -38.00 -14.41 -30.60
C PRO A 8 -36.61 -13.80 -30.17
N GLY A 9 -35.45 -14.46 -30.00
CA GLY A 9 -34.94 -15.80 -30.33
C GLY A 9 -33.70 -15.73 -31.25
N GLY A 10 -32.49 -15.80 -30.67
CA GLY A 10 -31.24 -16.32 -31.26
C GLY A 10 -30.62 -15.65 -32.52
N ILE A 11 -29.47 -15.00 -32.33
CA ILE A 11 -28.34 -15.08 -33.29
C ILE A 11 -27.04 -15.22 -32.50
N ALA A 12 -26.40 -16.38 -32.65
CA ALA A 12 -25.00 -16.56 -32.28
C ALA A 12 -24.15 -16.06 -33.46
N SER A 13 -23.15 -15.23 -33.19
CA SER A 13 -22.07 -14.95 -34.12
C SER A 13 -20.78 -15.03 -33.32
N SER A 14 -20.07 -16.15 -33.52
CA SER A 14 -18.85 -16.49 -32.81
C SER A 14 -17.67 -16.22 -33.72
N ASP A 15 -16.97 -15.10 -33.51
CA ASP A 15 -15.63 -14.90 -34.06
C ASP A 15 -14.71 -14.28 -32.99
N ARG A 16 -14.07 -15.18 -32.23
CA ARG A 16 -12.74 -14.99 -31.66
C ARG A 16 -11.78 -15.73 -32.59
N PRO A 17 -10.63 -15.16 -32.98
CA PRO A 17 -9.57 -15.01 -31.98
C PRO A 17 -8.66 -13.79 -32.16
N ILE A 18 -8.53 -12.98 -31.10
CA ILE A 18 -7.26 -12.31 -30.80
C ILE A 18 -6.87 -12.72 -29.38
N GLY A 19 -5.99 -13.71 -29.31
CA GLY A 19 -5.38 -14.15 -28.07
C GLY A 19 -4.39 -13.10 -27.60
N PHE A 20 -4.86 -12.04 -26.96
CA PHE A 20 -4.02 -11.28 -26.03
C PHE A 20 -3.68 -12.23 -24.88
N SER A 21 -2.57 -12.93 -25.05
CA SER A 21 -1.86 -13.56 -23.94
C SER A 21 -1.46 -12.43 -23.01
N GLN A 22 -2.32 -12.13 -22.04
CA GLN A 22 -1.94 -11.36 -20.88
C GLN A 22 -0.93 -12.22 -20.13
N VAL A 23 0.33 -12.09 -20.54
CA VAL A 23 1.49 -12.34 -19.70
C VAL A 23 1.29 -11.47 -18.46
N LYS A 24 0.64 -12.06 -17.45
CA LYS A 24 0.74 -11.56 -16.09
C LYS A 24 2.23 -11.36 -15.86
N PRO A 25 2.71 -10.14 -15.55
CA PRO A 25 4.07 -9.99 -15.10
C PRO A 25 4.24 -11.01 -13.99
N ARG A 26 5.15 -11.97 -14.18
CA ARG A 26 5.56 -12.80 -13.06
C ARG A 26 6.17 -11.80 -12.09
N SER A 27 5.48 -11.53 -10.99
CA SER A 27 6.09 -10.87 -9.86
C SER A 27 7.35 -11.67 -9.57
N GLU A 28 8.51 -11.09 -9.82
CA GLU A 28 9.75 -11.69 -9.35
C GLU A 28 9.59 -11.87 -7.83
N PRO A 29 10.14 -12.96 -7.23
CA PRO A 29 10.15 -13.09 -5.79
C PRO A 29 10.75 -11.81 -5.22
N ILE A 30 9.98 -11.14 -4.36
CA ILE A 30 10.26 -9.78 -3.94
C ILE A 30 11.44 -9.84 -2.97
N ARG A 31 12.65 -9.71 -3.50
CA ARG A 31 13.87 -9.79 -2.69
C ARG A 31 13.90 -8.62 -1.71
N ARG A 32 13.46 -8.87 -0.48
CA ARG A 32 13.50 -7.96 0.68
C ARG A 32 14.93 -7.79 1.20
N GLU A 33 15.85 -7.61 0.27
CA GLU A 33 17.30 -7.62 0.48
C GLU A 33 17.87 -6.21 0.27
N GLY A 34 19.04 -5.97 0.87
CA GLY A 34 19.76 -4.70 0.73
C GLY A 34 19.31 -3.60 1.70
N PRO A 35 19.91 -2.41 1.61
CA PRO A 35 19.89 -1.39 2.67
C PRO A 35 18.51 -0.76 2.94
N LYS A 36 17.53 -0.93 2.05
CA LYS A 36 16.13 -0.50 2.32
C LYS A 36 15.43 -1.38 3.36
N TRP A 37 15.87 -2.62 3.52
CA TRP A 37 15.34 -3.62 4.45
C TRP A 37 16.29 -3.90 5.63
N ASP A 38 17.26 -3.01 5.86
CA ASP A 38 18.10 -3.03 7.05
C ASP A 38 17.35 -2.41 8.25
N PRO A 39 17.06 -3.16 9.34
CA PRO A 39 16.38 -2.60 10.50
C PRO A 39 17.14 -1.43 11.14
N SER A 40 18.48 -1.35 11.02
CA SER A 40 19.25 -0.25 11.62
C SER A 40 18.97 1.11 10.98
N ARG A 41 18.30 1.17 9.83
CA ARG A 41 17.85 2.44 9.21
C ARG A 41 16.70 3.10 9.98
N LEU A 42 15.98 2.32 10.80
CA LEU A 42 14.88 2.81 11.63
C LEU A 42 15.43 3.32 12.96
N SER A 43 15.19 4.59 13.26
CA SER A 43 15.69 5.29 14.44
C SER A 43 14.62 6.25 14.99
N GLU A 44 14.88 6.88 16.13
CA GLU A 44 14.03 7.92 16.72
C GLU A 44 13.81 9.11 15.76
N ASN A 45 14.78 9.38 14.90
CA ASN A 45 14.73 10.42 13.88
C ASN A 45 13.95 9.99 12.61
N SER A 46 13.59 8.72 12.49
CA SER A 46 12.84 8.20 11.34
C SER A 46 11.37 8.61 11.43
N THR A 47 10.85 9.11 10.31
CA THR A 47 9.46 9.52 10.17
C THR A 47 8.64 8.50 9.41
N PHE A 48 7.37 8.38 9.81
CA PHE A 48 6.45 7.38 9.30
C PHE A 48 5.15 8.02 8.81
N VAL A 49 4.49 7.32 7.90
CA VAL A 49 3.26 7.77 7.26
C VAL A 49 2.21 6.67 7.32
N LEU A 50 0.95 7.05 7.49
CA LEU A 50 -0.15 6.09 7.40
C LEU A 50 -0.28 5.64 5.93
N GLY A 51 -0.35 4.33 5.69
CA GLY A 51 -0.47 3.80 4.33
C GLY A 51 -1.73 4.25 3.58
N SER A 52 -2.77 4.69 4.28
CA SER A 52 -3.93 5.38 3.68
C SER A 52 -3.61 6.78 3.16
N ARG A 53 -2.72 7.52 3.85
CA ARG A 53 -2.21 8.83 3.42
C ARG A 53 -1.24 8.66 2.25
N ALA A 54 -0.26 7.76 2.35
CA ALA A 54 0.65 7.44 1.26
C ALA A 54 -0.07 7.00 -0.03
N ASN A 55 -1.07 6.11 0.09
CA ASN A 55 -1.90 5.70 -1.05
C ASN A 55 -2.68 6.86 -1.67
N LYS A 56 -3.05 7.90 -0.91
CA LYS A 56 -3.68 9.12 -1.46
C LYS A 56 -2.65 10.07 -2.06
N ALA A 57 -1.48 10.21 -1.42
CA ALA A 57 -0.40 11.09 -1.84
C ALA A 57 0.24 10.66 -3.17
N LEU A 58 0.33 9.35 -3.44
CA LEU A 58 0.82 8.79 -4.70
C LEU A 58 -0.29 8.67 -5.78
N GLY A 59 -1.34 9.51 -5.76
CA GLY A 59 -2.46 9.47 -6.72
C GLY A 59 -3.39 8.24 -6.64
N MET A 60 -3.01 7.18 -5.92
CA MET A 60 -3.75 5.91 -5.85
C MET A 60 -5.01 5.93 -4.96
N GLY A 61 -5.49 7.11 -4.56
CA GLY A 61 -6.56 7.31 -3.57
C GLY A 61 -7.92 6.67 -3.93
N GLY A 62 -8.20 6.47 -5.22
CA GLY A 62 -9.44 5.84 -5.70
C GLY A 62 -9.57 4.34 -5.43
N THR A 63 -8.51 3.65 -4.99
CA THR A 63 -8.57 2.21 -4.67
C THR A 63 -7.81 1.91 -3.38
N ARG A 64 -8.51 1.34 -2.39
CA ARG A 64 -7.94 1.08 -1.05
C ARG A 64 -6.79 0.07 -1.13
N GLY A 65 -5.59 0.50 -0.75
CA GLY A 65 -4.43 -0.39 -0.60
C GLY A 65 -3.73 -0.76 -1.91
N ARG A 66 -4.02 -0.05 -3.02
CA ARG A 66 -3.35 -0.25 -4.31
C ARG A 66 -1.84 -0.10 -4.21
N ILE A 67 -1.36 0.79 -3.32
CA ILE A 67 0.06 0.94 -2.98
C ILE A 67 0.75 -0.39 -2.62
N TYR A 68 0.11 -1.27 -1.83
CA TYR A 68 0.73 -2.53 -1.37
C TYR A 68 0.74 -3.64 -2.42
N ILE A 69 -0.04 -3.47 -3.50
CA ILE A 69 -0.09 -4.41 -4.63
C ILE A 69 0.93 -3.98 -5.69
N LYS A 70 1.06 -2.67 -5.88
CA LYS A 70 1.97 -2.08 -6.87
C LYS A 70 3.42 -2.05 -6.36
N HIS A 71 3.62 -1.65 -5.10
CA HIS A 71 4.91 -1.64 -4.39
C HIS A 71 4.85 -2.69 -3.30
N ALA A 72 5.03 -3.95 -3.71
CA ALA A 72 5.01 -5.10 -2.81
C ALA A 72 6.37 -5.34 -2.12
N ASP A 73 7.42 -4.71 -2.64
CA ASP A 73 8.78 -4.52 -2.12
C ASP A 73 8.87 -3.45 -1.01
N LEU A 74 7.84 -2.62 -0.87
CA LEU A 74 7.75 -1.60 0.17
C LEU A 74 7.53 -2.23 1.55
N PHE A 75 8.40 -1.91 2.51
CA PHE A 75 8.22 -2.32 3.90
C PHE A 75 6.90 -1.77 4.45
N LYS A 76 6.11 -2.65 5.09
CA LYS A 76 4.84 -2.30 5.73
C LYS A 76 4.76 -2.88 7.13
N TYR A 77 4.67 -1.99 8.11
CA TYR A 77 4.43 -2.36 9.50
C TYR A 77 2.92 -2.38 9.79
N ALA A 78 2.40 -3.51 10.27
CA ALA A 78 1.00 -3.63 10.68
C ALA A 78 0.85 -3.17 12.14
N ALA A 79 0.22 -2.03 12.36
CA ALA A 79 0.05 -1.46 13.70
C ALA A 79 -0.84 -2.35 14.58
N ASP A 80 -0.38 -2.66 15.80
CA ASP A 80 -1.11 -3.47 16.79
C ASP A 80 -2.13 -2.64 17.61
N ALA A 81 -2.71 -3.23 18.65
CA ALA A 81 -3.68 -2.53 19.50
C ALA A 81 -3.09 -1.32 20.25
N LYS A 82 -1.86 -1.44 20.79
CA LYS A 82 -1.16 -0.37 21.51
C LYS A 82 -0.71 0.73 20.55
N ASP A 83 -0.20 0.35 19.38
CA ASP A 83 0.21 1.29 18.34
C ASP A 83 -0.99 2.11 17.85
N LYS A 84 -2.13 1.44 17.58
CA LYS A 84 -3.39 2.10 17.17
C LYS A 84 -3.95 3.04 18.23
N GLN A 85 -3.79 2.72 19.51
CA GLN A 85 -4.19 3.61 20.61
C GLN A 85 -3.35 4.90 20.58
N TRP A 86 -2.01 4.79 20.55
CA TRP A 86 -1.12 5.94 20.47
C TRP A 86 -1.38 6.80 19.22
N LEU A 87 -1.61 6.17 18.06
CA LEU A 87 -1.97 6.85 16.80
C LEU A 87 -3.30 7.61 16.90
N ALA A 88 -4.23 7.18 17.75
CA ALA A 88 -5.50 7.85 17.99
C ALA A 88 -5.35 9.01 18.98
N GLU A 89 -4.60 8.82 20.07
CA GLU A 89 -4.26 9.85 21.06
C GLU A 89 -3.50 11.03 20.44
N ARG A 90 -2.59 10.76 19.50
CA ARG A 90 -1.86 11.79 18.74
C ARG A 90 -2.63 12.35 17.54
N HIS A 91 -3.90 12.00 17.37
CA HIS A 91 -4.76 12.41 16.26
C HIS A 91 -4.22 12.10 14.84
N HIS A 92 -3.22 11.23 14.71
CA HIS A 92 -2.74 10.78 13.39
C HIS A 92 -3.81 9.92 12.70
N MET A 93 -4.53 9.10 13.47
CA MET A 93 -5.66 8.29 13.00
C MET A 93 -6.94 8.63 13.79
N ARG A 94 -8.08 8.80 13.11
CA ARG A 94 -9.37 8.85 13.81
C ARG A 94 -9.67 7.47 14.40
N ALA A 95 -10.01 7.39 15.68
CA ALA A 95 -10.37 6.14 16.36
C ALA A 95 -11.48 5.40 15.59
N THR A 96 -11.07 4.42 14.77
CA THR A 96 -11.96 3.71 13.85
C THR A 96 -11.83 2.22 14.15
N GLY A 97 -12.69 1.75 15.07
CA GLY A 97 -12.66 0.38 15.58
C GLY A 97 -12.56 -0.66 14.46
N GLY A 98 -11.62 -1.59 14.60
CA GLY A 98 -11.47 -2.75 13.72
C GLY A 98 -10.72 -2.53 12.40
N LYS A 99 -10.40 -1.31 11.95
CA LYS A 99 -9.62 -1.14 10.70
C LYS A 99 -8.14 -1.51 10.92
N MET A 100 -7.56 -2.20 9.94
CA MET A 100 -6.11 -2.36 9.84
C MET A 100 -5.47 -1.04 9.43
N ALA A 101 -4.40 -0.67 10.13
CA ALA A 101 -3.57 0.48 9.85
C ALA A 101 -2.15 -0.03 9.56
N TYR A 102 -1.59 0.40 8.43
CA TYR A 102 -0.20 0.13 8.09
C TYR A 102 0.59 1.42 8.22
N LEU A 103 1.81 1.31 8.74
CA LEU A 103 2.80 2.37 8.75
C LEU A 103 3.87 2.04 7.71
N LEU A 104 4.25 3.07 6.95
CA LEU A 104 5.27 3.03 5.90
C LEU A 104 6.32 4.08 6.25
N ILE A 105 7.56 3.85 5.82
CA ILE A 105 8.68 4.78 6.05
C ILE A 105 8.48 5.99 5.13
N GLU A 106 8.60 7.22 5.65
CA GLU A 106 8.40 8.43 4.83
C GLU A 106 9.37 8.45 3.63
N GLN A 107 10.66 8.22 3.90
CA GLN A 107 11.73 8.22 2.90
C GLN A 107 11.40 7.33 1.69
N ASP A 108 10.87 6.12 1.91
CA ASP A 108 10.54 5.21 0.81
C ASP A 108 9.38 5.74 -0.05
N ILE A 109 8.44 6.51 0.55
CA ILE A 109 7.36 7.17 -0.20
C ILE A 109 7.85 8.41 -0.96
N GLN A 110 8.85 9.13 -0.43
CA GLN A 110 9.51 10.25 -1.12
C GLN A 110 10.37 9.76 -2.31
N ASP A 111 11.09 8.65 -2.14
CA ASP A 111 11.80 7.97 -3.22
C ASP A 111 10.81 7.54 -4.32
N LEU A 112 9.70 6.90 -3.94
CA LEU A 112 8.66 6.48 -4.88
C LEU A 112 8.02 7.67 -5.61
N SER A 113 7.72 8.77 -4.92
CA SER A 113 7.13 9.96 -5.57
C SER A 113 8.09 10.67 -6.52
N SER A 114 9.40 10.53 -6.29
CA SER A 114 10.46 11.09 -7.14
C SER A 114 10.83 10.21 -8.34
N SER A 115 10.40 8.94 -8.35
CA SER A 115 10.63 8.00 -9.46
C SER A 115 9.86 8.38 -10.72
N ASP A 116 10.37 8.00 -11.90
CA ASP A 116 9.79 8.36 -13.20
C ASP A 116 8.31 7.93 -13.36
N GLU A 117 7.89 6.88 -12.65
CA GLU A 117 6.51 6.40 -12.66
C GLU A 117 5.50 7.36 -11.96
N TYR A 118 6.00 8.20 -11.05
CA TYR A 118 5.16 9.09 -10.22
C TYR A 118 5.47 10.56 -10.38
N ARG A 119 6.71 10.91 -10.74
CA ARG A 119 7.18 12.30 -10.87
C ARG A 119 6.41 13.08 -11.93
N GLU A 120 5.96 12.41 -12.99
CA GLU A 120 5.12 13.00 -14.05
C GLU A 120 3.61 12.88 -13.78
N CYS A 121 3.20 12.29 -12.65
CA CYS A 121 1.79 12.05 -12.34
C CYS A 121 1.13 13.33 -11.75
N PRO A 122 0.16 13.97 -12.43
CA PRO A 122 -0.50 15.18 -11.92
C PRO A 122 -1.44 14.91 -10.73
N GLU A 123 -1.70 13.64 -10.39
CA GLU A 123 -2.47 13.25 -9.21
C GLU A 123 -1.63 13.16 -7.93
N LEU A 124 -0.31 13.37 -8.02
CA LEU A 124 0.62 13.37 -6.90
C LEU A 124 0.31 14.52 -5.91
N LYS A 125 0.14 14.19 -4.63
CA LYS A 125 -0.26 15.12 -3.55
C LYS A 125 0.56 14.87 -2.29
N MET A 126 1.82 15.27 -2.30
CA MET A 126 2.72 15.08 -1.15
C MET A 126 2.22 15.78 0.12
N ASP A 127 1.43 16.86 0.02
CA ASP A 127 0.77 17.52 1.16
C ASP A 127 -0.18 16.61 1.97
N GLU A 128 -0.68 15.53 1.36
CA GLU A 128 -1.53 14.54 2.02
C GLU A 128 -0.74 13.53 2.86
N LEU A 129 0.58 13.41 2.62
CA LEU A 129 1.45 12.41 3.22
C LEU A 129 1.48 12.55 4.75
N LYS A 130 1.64 13.80 5.23
CA LYS A 130 1.61 14.21 6.64
C LYS A 130 2.38 13.24 7.55
N PRO A 131 3.73 13.20 7.42
CA PRO A 131 4.59 12.35 8.22
C PRO A 131 4.54 12.69 9.71
N PHE A 132 4.97 11.73 10.54
CA PHE A 132 5.13 11.90 11.97
C PHE A 132 6.21 10.97 12.51
N SER A 133 6.96 11.43 13.51
CA SER A 133 7.85 10.57 14.31
C SER A 133 7.02 9.68 15.24
N VAL A 134 7.54 8.49 15.55
CA VAL A 134 6.94 7.56 16.52
C VAL A 134 7.90 7.36 17.70
N PRO A 135 7.41 7.10 18.92
CA PRO A 135 8.26 6.75 20.04
C PRO A 135 9.03 5.44 19.82
N ASP A 136 10.18 5.35 20.47
CA ASP A 136 11.23 4.34 20.31
C ASP A 136 10.70 2.91 20.47
N TRP A 137 9.76 2.68 21.39
CA TRP A 137 9.12 1.37 21.58
C TRP A 137 8.27 0.90 20.39
N MET A 138 7.87 1.78 19.46
CA MET A 138 7.34 1.39 18.14
C MET A 138 8.45 1.21 17.11
N VAL A 139 9.52 2.01 17.15
CA VAL A 139 10.70 1.83 16.29
C VAL A 139 11.29 0.43 16.50
N GLU A 140 11.50 0.00 17.75
CA GLU A 140 11.96 -1.36 18.09
C GLU A 140 11.05 -2.45 17.51
N LYS A 141 9.72 -2.28 17.58
CA LYS A 141 8.77 -3.24 16.98
C LYS A 141 8.89 -3.26 15.45
N MET A 142 9.05 -2.11 14.82
CA MET A 142 9.19 -1.99 13.37
C MET A 142 10.50 -2.62 12.90
N GLN A 143 11.61 -2.43 13.63
CA GLN A 143 12.89 -3.10 13.39
C GLN A 143 12.73 -4.62 13.41
N ARG A 144 12.17 -5.18 14.50
CA ARG A 144 11.91 -6.62 14.63
C ARG A 144 10.95 -7.15 13.56
N ALA A 145 9.95 -6.35 13.17
CA ALA A 145 9.00 -6.71 12.12
C ALA A 145 9.62 -6.65 10.71
N MET A 146 10.60 -5.78 10.47
CA MET A 146 11.36 -5.71 9.22
C MET A 146 12.30 -6.91 9.10
N GLU A 147 13.04 -7.22 10.17
CA GLU A 147 13.87 -8.42 10.28
C GLU A 147 13.05 -9.70 10.06
N ALA A 148 11.94 -9.87 10.78
CA ALA A 148 11.06 -11.02 10.59
C ALA A 148 10.44 -11.10 9.18
N GLN A 149 10.17 -9.98 8.50
CA GLN A 149 9.65 -9.98 7.12
C GLN A 149 10.71 -10.25 6.06
N ARG A 150 11.98 -9.92 6.33
CA ARG A 150 13.16 -10.26 5.52
C ARG A 150 13.44 -11.75 5.64
N ASP A 151 13.51 -12.26 6.86
CA ASP A 151 13.90 -13.65 7.14
C ASP A 151 12.79 -14.65 6.77
N ALA A 152 11.53 -14.21 6.66
CA ALA A 152 10.38 -15.03 6.26
C ALA A 152 10.30 -15.36 4.75
N GLU A 153 11.28 -14.94 3.92
CA GLU A 153 11.40 -15.37 2.52
C GLU A 153 12.71 -16.13 2.22
N VAL A 154 13.33 -16.70 3.28
CA VAL A 154 14.47 -17.62 3.22
C VAL A 154 14.02 -19.07 3.39
#